data_AF-A0A7V9M2T7-F1
#
_entry.id   AF-A0A7V9M2T7-F1
#
_cell.length_a   1.000
_cell.length_b   1.000
_cell.length_c   1.000
_cell.angle_alpha   90.00
_cell.angle_beta   90.00
_cell.angle_gamma   90.00
#
_symmetry.space_group_name_H-M   'P 1'
#
loop_
_entity.id
_entity.type
_entity.pdbx_description
1 polymer ?
#
loop_
_entity_poly.entity_id
_entity_poly.type
_entity_poly.pdbx_seq_one_letter_code
_entity_poly.pdbx_strand_id
1 'polypeptide(L)'
;MIIRFFALLLMCLVASCGQNSEPEQKDLDENASKTIDVDSNNVITGQERLKEEFEAQRYFIWDIDFDNKTITRSRDFNEANLSVDSIIKGLNMKYRNIPLKKINFSTDTLFTRILDSEHLAQRMGSTGAAYYFAEAVINLTSVPGVNFVKMDFTEGSHASPGTFSRKNYADFKVINIDSLDR
;
A
#
# COMPACT_ATOMS: atom_id res chain seq x y z
N MET A 1 21.21 -63.05 28.72
CA MET A 1 19.92 -63.43 29.35
C MET A 1 19.26 -62.16 29.85
N ILE A 2 17.95 -62.02 29.57
CA ILE A 2 16.99 -60.98 29.99
C ILE A 2 16.96 -59.68 29.15
N ILE A 3 16.06 -59.77 28.17
CA ILE A 3 15.32 -58.71 27.49
C ILE A 3 14.40 -58.00 28.48
N ARG A 4 14.28 -56.67 28.41
CA ARG A 4 13.02 -55.96 28.68
C ARG A 4 12.80 -54.83 27.67
N PHE A 5 11.87 -55.10 26.77
CA PHE A 5 11.11 -54.12 25.99
C PHE A 5 10.39 -53.15 26.92
N PHE A 6 10.44 -51.85 26.63
CA PHE A 6 9.33 -50.96 26.93
C PHE A 6 9.27 -49.87 25.87
N ALA A 7 8.35 -50.05 24.93
CA ALA A 7 7.84 -48.98 24.09
C ALA A 7 6.76 -48.23 24.88
N LEU A 8 6.68 -46.91 24.75
CA LEU A 8 5.48 -46.25 24.20
C LEU A 8 5.67 -44.73 24.12
N LEU A 9 5.68 -44.24 22.88
CA LEU A 9 4.85 -43.17 22.33
C LEU A 9 4.24 -42.17 23.33
N LEU A 10 4.67 -40.91 23.28
CA LEU A 10 3.91 -39.77 23.80
C LEU A 10 3.75 -38.72 22.69
N MET A 11 2.63 -38.80 22.00
CA MET A 11 2.13 -37.78 21.08
C MET A 11 0.96 -37.10 21.79
N CYS A 12 1.09 -35.81 22.07
CA CYS A 12 0.00 -34.96 22.54
C CYS A 12 0.19 -33.59 21.90
N LEU A 13 -0.84 -33.15 21.16
CA LEU A 13 -1.53 -31.88 21.30
C LEU A 13 -2.61 -31.82 20.21
N VAL A 14 -3.83 -32.26 20.57
CA VAL A 14 -5.04 -31.96 19.80
C VAL A 14 -5.63 -30.66 20.32
N ALA A 15 -6.01 -29.81 19.37
CA ALA A 15 -6.63 -28.51 19.56
C ALA A 15 -8.02 -28.64 20.21
N SER A 16 -8.29 -27.77 21.18
CA SER A 16 -9.61 -27.57 21.78
C SER A 16 -10.32 -26.46 21.01
N CYS A 17 -11.38 -26.81 20.28
CA CYS A 17 -12.41 -25.87 19.84
C CYS A 17 -13.68 -26.16 20.65
N GLY A 18 -14.08 -25.22 21.50
CA GLY A 18 -15.34 -25.25 22.25
C GLY A 18 -16.46 -24.58 21.45
N GLN A 19 -17.54 -25.33 21.23
CA GLN A 19 -18.81 -24.96 20.58
C GLN A 19 -19.83 -26.02 21.06
N ASN A 20 -21.12 -25.80 21.33
CA ASN A 20 -22.05 -24.69 21.36
C ASN A 20 -23.20 -25.16 22.28
N SER A 21 -23.81 -24.27 23.06
CA SER A 21 -25.10 -24.57 23.73
C SER A 21 -26.25 -24.01 22.89
N GLU A 22 -27.27 -24.84 22.65
CA GLU A 22 -28.53 -24.54 21.95
C GLU A 22 -29.28 -23.35 22.58
N PRO A 23 -30.18 -22.72 21.82
CA PRO A 23 -31.39 -22.20 22.41
C PRO A 23 -32.67 -22.67 21.70
N GLU A 24 -33.62 -23.02 22.56
CA GLU A 24 -35.03 -23.32 22.36
C GLU A 24 -35.83 -22.08 21.91
N GLN A 25 -36.98 -22.31 21.27
CA GLN A 25 -37.72 -21.34 20.46
C GLN A 25 -39.00 -20.81 21.13
N LYS A 26 -39.35 -19.54 20.82
CA LYS A 26 -40.66 -18.85 20.89
C LYS A 26 -41.16 -18.39 22.28
N ASP A 27 -41.78 -17.23 22.49
CA ASP A 27 -42.65 -16.38 21.66
C ASP A 27 -42.88 -15.00 22.34
N LEU A 28 -43.23 -13.97 21.55
CA LEU A 28 -44.04 -12.75 21.84
C LEU A 28 -43.43 -11.45 22.43
N ASP A 29 -43.32 -10.47 21.53
CA ASP A 29 -43.79 -9.06 21.58
C ASP A 29 -43.68 -8.23 22.87
N GLU A 30 -42.86 -7.17 22.85
CA GLU A 30 -43.35 -5.82 23.19
C GLU A 30 -42.46 -4.70 22.63
N ASN A 31 -43.13 -3.70 22.07
CA ASN A 31 -42.60 -2.46 21.54
C ASN A 31 -41.95 -1.62 22.66
N ALA A 32 -40.63 -1.51 22.65
CA ALA A 32 -39.90 -0.51 23.43
C ALA A 32 -38.82 0.13 22.55
N SER A 33 -39.17 1.28 21.98
CA SER A 33 -38.24 2.27 21.45
C SER A 33 -37.10 2.49 22.45
N LYS A 34 -35.92 2.01 22.11
CA LYS A 34 -34.67 2.41 22.75
C LYS A 34 -33.78 2.98 21.66
N THR A 35 -33.86 4.29 21.50
CA THR A 35 -32.89 5.10 20.78
C THR A 35 -31.51 4.79 21.35
N ILE A 36 -30.73 4.01 20.61
CA ILE A 36 -29.30 3.92 20.82
C ILE A 36 -28.71 5.10 20.05
N ASP A 37 -28.31 6.13 20.78
CA ASP A 37 -27.41 7.17 20.27
C ASP A 37 -26.10 6.49 19.88
N VAL A 38 -26.00 6.09 18.61
CA VAL A 38 -24.75 5.67 18.00
C VAL A 38 -24.02 6.96 17.64
N ASP A 39 -23.05 7.29 18.48
CA ASP A 39 -22.02 8.30 18.24
C ASP A 39 -21.48 8.16 16.80
N SER A 40 -21.86 9.13 15.97
CA SER A 40 -21.57 9.19 14.54
C SER A 40 -20.14 9.63 14.31
N ASN A 41 -19.18 8.80 14.71
CA ASN A 41 -17.77 9.02 14.40
C ASN A 41 -17.37 8.19 13.18
N ASN A 42 -17.72 8.76 12.02
CA ASN A 42 -17.10 8.63 10.70
C ASN A 42 -16.87 7.20 10.16
N VAL A 43 -17.96 6.53 9.75
CA VAL A 43 -17.88 5.40 8.82
C VAL A 43 -17.68 5.95 7.41
N ILE A 44 -16.44 6.02 6.95
CA ILE A 44 -16.13 6.33 5.55
C ILE A 44 -16.80 5.25 4.69
N THR A 45 -17.70 5.66 3.83
CA THR A 45 -18.43 4.74 2.95
C THR A 45 -17.49 4.21 1.87
N GLY A 46 -17.70 2.97 1.39
CA GLY A 46 -16.89 2.41 0.30
C GLY A 46 -16.85 3.29 -0.96
N GLN A 47 -17.89 4.10 -1.16
CA GLN A 47 -18.00 5.04 -2.27
C GLN A 47 -17.08 6.26 -2.12
N GLU A 48 -16.77 6.70 -0.90
CA GLU A 48 -15.80 7.77 -0.65
C GLU A 48 -14.37 7.27 -0.86
N ARG A 49 -14.07 6.04 -0.45
CA ARG A 49 -12.74 5.45 -0.67
C ARG A 49 -12.40 5.30 -2.15
N LEU A 50 -13.37 4.84 -2.96
CA LEU A 50 -13.22 4.75 -4.41
C LEU A 50 -13.02 6.12 -5.07
N LYS A 51 -13.72 7.15 -4.57
CA LYS A 51 -13.50 8.53 -5.04
C LYS A 51 -12.10 9.02 -4.70
N GLU A 52 -11.61 8.78 -3.49
CA GLU A 52 -10.27 9.20 -3.09
C GLU A 52 -9.16 8.46 -3.87
N GLU A 53 -9.34 7.16 -4.12
CA GLU A 53 -8.44 6.37 -4.97
C GLU A 53 -8.43 6.91 -6.41
N PHE A 54 -9.61 7.20 -6.99
CA PHE A 54 -9.71 7.81 -8.30
C PHE A 54 -9.10 9.21 -8.36
N GLU A 55 -9.31 10.04 -7.34
CA GLU A 55 -8.71 11.39 -7.28
C GLU A 55 -7.19 11.33 -7.10
N ALA A 56 -6.66 10.36 -6.35
CA ALA A 56 -5.22 10.14 -6.25
C ALA A 56 -4.61 9.79 -7.60
N GLN A 57 -5.33 8.99 -8.41
CA GLN A 57 -4.89 8.55 -9.73
C GLN A 57 -4.56 9.72 -10.67
N ARG A 58 -5.30 10.83 -10.57
CA ARG A 58 -5.16 12.02 -11.43
C ARG A 58 -3.84 12.77 -11.28
N TYR A 59 -3.05 12.42 -10.26
CA TYR A 59 -1.73 13.00 -10.01
C TYR A 59 -0.58 12.17 -10.62
N PHE A 60 -0.84 10.92 -11.01
CA PHE A 60 0.19 10.03 -11.55
C PHE A 60 0.22 10.10 -13.08
N ILE A 61 1.42 10.27 -13.62
CA ILE A 61 1.68 10.25 -15.07
C ILE A 61 1.66 8.80 -15.57
N TRP A 62 2.16 7.89 -14.74
CA TRP A 62 2.36 6.49 -15.07
C TRP A 62 1.68 5.57 -14.07
N ASP A 63 0.93 4.61 -14.62
CA ASP A 63 0.44 3.42 -13.95
C ASP A 63 1.50 2.34 -13.98
N ILE A 64 1.77 1.75 -12.80
CA ILE A 64 2.79 0.72 -12.64
C ILE A 64 2.12 -0.63 -12.37
N ASP A 65 2.37 -1.58 -13.27
CA ASP A 65 2.11 -3.00 -13.03
C ASP A 65 3.45 -3.64 -12.64
N PHE A 66 3.64 -3.82 -11.33
CA PHE A 66 4.90 -4.28 -10.77
C PHE A 66 5.17 -5.75 -11.08
N ASP A 67 4.14 -6.58 -11.07
CA ASP A 67 4.26 -8.02 -11.28
C ASP A 67 4.66 -8.33 -12.73
N ASN A 68 4.05 -7.65 -13.69
CA ASN A 68 4.40 -7.78 -15.12
C ASN A 68 5.56 -6.88 -15.55
N LYS A 69 6.04 -6.02 -14.64
CA LYS A 69 7.07 -4.99 -14.91
C LYS A 69 6.69 -4.12 -16.10
N THR A 70 5.48 -3.60 -16.10
CA THR A 70 5.01 -2.70 -17.16
C THR A 70 4.63 -1.33 -16.62
N ILE A 71 4.78 -0.32 -17.48
CA ILE A 71 4.48 1.08 -17.18
C ILE A 71 3.55 1.56 -18.29
N THR A 72 2.37 2.05 -17.91
CA THR A 72 1.38 2.55 -18.87
C THR A 72 1.10 4.02 -18.58
N ARG A 73 0.97 4.86 -19.60
CA ARG A 73 0.60 6.26 -19.38
C ARG A 73 -0.82 6.31 -18.82
N SER A 74 -1.00 7.00 -17.70
CA SER A 74 -2.31 7.06 -17.06
C SER A 74 -3.28 7.87 -17.91
N ARG A 75 -4.47 7.34 -18.16
CA ARG A 75 -5.53 8.00 -18.95
C ARG A 75 -6.15 9.18 -18.19
N ASP A 76 -6.13 9.09 -16.87
CA ASP A 76 -6.73 10.07 -15.96
C ASP A 76 -5.74 11.15 -15.51
N PHE A 77 -4.49 11.10 -15.99
CA PHE A 77 -3.47 12.09 -15.67
C PHE A 77 -3.90 13.48 -16.15
N ASN A 78 -3.95 14.43 -15.22
CA ASN A 78 -4.16 15.82 -15.55
C ASN A 78 -2.80 16.51 -15.74
N GLU A 79 -2.50 17.01 -16.94
CA GLU A 79 -1.22 17.68 -17.23
C GLU A 79 -0.96 18.92 -16.35
N ALA A 80 -2.01 19.57 -15.85
CA ALA A 80 -1.88 20.66 -14.86
C ALA A 80 -1.25 20.18 -13.53
N ASN A 81 -1.23 18.87 -13.28
CA ASN A 81 -0.60 18.24 -12.12
C ASN A 81 0.86 17.83 -12.38
N LEU A 82 1.49 18.22 -13.49
CA LEU A 82 2.90 17.92 -13.75
C LEU A 82 3.81 18.76 -12.85
N SER A 83 3.92 18.38 -11.57
CA SER A 83 4.83 18.97 -10.61
C SER A 83 5.19 17.97 -9.52
N VAL A 84 6.35 18.17 -8.88
CA VAL A 84 6.76 17.36 -7.72
C VAL A 84 5.70 17.39 -6.62
N ASP A 85 5.16 18.57 -6.31
CA ASP A 85 4.26 18.74 -5.17
C ASP A 85 2.92 18.07 -5.43
N SER A 86 2.44 18.10 -6.67
CA SER A 86 1.23 17.38 -7.12
C SER A 86 1.40 15.87 -7.04
N ILE A 87 2.54 15.32 -7.49
CA ILE A 87 2.80 13.88 -7.42
C ILE A 87 2.92 13.41 -5.97
N ILE A 88 3.62 14.18 -5.11
CA ILE A 88 3.69 13.88 -3.67
C ILE A 88 2.30 13.91 -3.03
N LYS A 89 1.43 14.85 -3.44
CA LYS A 89 0.03 14.88 -2.99
C LYS A 89 -0.70 13.57 -3.36
N GLY A 90 -0.58 13.11 -4.60
CA GLY A 90 -1.14 11.83 -5.05
C GLY A 90 -0.61 10.64 -4.24
N LEU A 91 0.71 10.56 -4.06
CA LEU A 91 1.35 9.52 -3.23
C LEU A 91 0.81 9.51 -1.80
N ASN A 92 0.64 10.68 -1.18
CA ASN A 92 0.13 10.78 0.19
C ASN A 92 -1.37 10.50 0.30
N MET A 93 -2.15 10.72 -0.76
CA MET A 93 -3.55 10.31 -0.83
C MET A 93 -3.69 8.79 -0.93
N LYS A 94 -2.87 8.16 -1.78
CA LYS A 94 -2.87 6.70 -2.01
C LYS A 94 -2.25 5.93 -0.84
N TYR A 95 -1.13 6.39 -0.30
CA TYR A 95 -0.35 5.74 0.77
C TYR A 95 -0.37 6.57 2.06
N ARG A 96 -1.54 6.70 2.71
CA ARG A 96 -1.71 7.53 3.91
C ARG A 96 -0.79 7.16 5.08
N ASN A 97 -0.40 5.89 5.16
CA ASN A 97 0.48 5.36 6.21
C ASN A 97 1.97 5.47 5.85
N ILE A 98 2.32 6.06 4.70
CA ILE A 98 3.70 6.27 4.23
C ILE A 98 3.85 7.72 3.76
N PRO A 99 3.61 8.72 4.64
CA PRO A 99 3.62 10.13 4.26
C PRO A 99 5.01 10.58 3.78
N LEU A 100 5.10 10.94 2.51
CA LEU A 100 6.29 11.45 1.86
C LEU A 100 6.29 12.98 1.89
N LYS A 101 7.41 13.57 2.34
CA LYS A 101 7.62 15.02 2.40
C LYS A 101 8.80 15.42 1.53
N LYS A 102 8.61 16.46 0.71
CA LYS A 102 9.70 17.18 0.04
C LYS A 102 10.52 17.97 1.06
N ILE A 103 11.83 17.79 1.04
CA ILE A 103 12.78 18.51 1.90
C ILE A 103 13.44 19.64 1.12
N ASN A 104 14.02 19.33 -0.05
CA ASN A 104 14.61 20.32 -0.94
C ASN A 104 14.76 19.73 -2.36
N PHE A 105 15.19 20.54 -3.31
CA PHE A 105 15.62 20.14 -4.64
C PHE A 105 16.95 20.83 -4.95
N SER A 106 17.96 20.06 -5.39
CA SER A 106 19.27 20.60 -5.75
C SER A 106 19.83 19.88 -6.95
N THR A 107 20.33 20.66 -7.93
CA THR A 107 20.80 20.17 -9.22
C THR A 107 19.70 19.40 -9.94
N ASP A 108 19.71 18.07 -9.88
CA ASP A 108 18.75 17.17 -10.49
C ASP A 108 18.18 16.15 -9.49
N THR A 109 18.44 16.35 -8.20
CA THR A 109 18.05 15.45 -7.13
C THR A 109 16.97 16.08 -6.26
N LEU A 110 15.84 15.39 -6.17
CA LEU A 110 14.77 15.67 -5.23
C LEU A 110 15.06 14.99 -3.90
N PHE A 111 15.21 15.78 -2.83
CA PHE A 111 15.41 15.29 -1.47
C PHE A 111 14.06 15.16 -0.78
N THR A 112 13.76 13.98 -0.27
CA THR A 112 12.49 13.65 0.40
C THR A 112 12.73 12.91 1.70
N ARG A 113 11.72 12.91 2.57
CA ARG A 113 11.68 12.12 3.81
C ARG A 113 10.34 11.44 3.96
N ILE A 114 10.34 10.17 4.37
CA ILE A 114 9.14 9.47 4.80
C ILE A 114 9.01 9.68 6.31
N LEU A 115 7.92 10.29 6.75
CA LEU A 115 7.79 10.75 8.14
C LEU A 115 7.49 9.60 9.12
N ASP A 116 6.76 8.59 8.65
CA ASP A 116 6.52 7.32 9.36
C ASP A 116 6.81 6.18 8.39
N SER A 117 7.90 5.46 8.64
CA SER A 117 8.34 4.36 7.79
C SER A 117 8.03 2.98 8.36
N GLU A 118 7.35 2.86 9.52
CA GLU A 118 7.08 1.55 10.11
C GLU A 118 6.26 0.69 9.15
N HIS A 119 5.22 1.28 8.53
CA HIS A 119 4.40 0.57 7.58
C HIS A 119 5.21 0.11 6.35
N LEU A 120 6.01 1.02 5.77
CA LEU A 120 6.85 0.74 4.61
C LEU A 120 7.93 -0.30 4.88
N ALA A 121 8.69 -0.11 5.96
CA ALA A 121 9.93 -0.83 6.20
C ALA A 121 9.74 -2.12 7.00
N GLN A 122 8.60 -2.30 7.68
CA GLN A 122 8.35 -3.46 8.54
C GLN A 122 7.04 -4.21 8.25
N ARG A 123 5.96 -3.53 7.78
CA ARG A 123 4.62 -4.15 7.77
C ARG A 123 4.09 -4.51 6.39
N MET A 124 4.42 -3.76 5.34
CA MET A 124 3.85 -3.98 4.00
C MET A 124 4.52 -5.11 3.21
N GLY A 125 5.63 -5.66 3.74
CA GLY A 125 6.45 -6.66 3.07
C GLY A 125 7.33 -6.10 1.95
N SER A 126 8.33 -6.88 1.53
CA SER A 126 9.31 -6.43 0.54
C SER A 126 8.69 -6.12 -0.83
N THR A 127 7.69 -6.89 -1.28
CA THR A 127 6.99 -6.63 -2.54
C THR A 127 6.23 -5.31 -2.51
N GLY A 128 5.50 -5.05 -1.42
CA GLY A 128 4.78 -3.79 -1.25
C GLY A 128 5.73 -2.59 -1.21
N ALA A 129 6.84 -2.71 -0.49
CA ALA A 129 7.85 -1.66 -0.43
C ALA A 129 8.48 -1.40 -1.80
N ALA A 130 8.81 -2.45 -2.55
CA ALA A 130 9.36 -2.33 -3.89
C ALA A 130 8.37 -1.67 -4.87
N TYR A 131 7.08 -2.00 -4.75
CA TYR A 131 6.04 -1.35 -5.54
C TYR A 131 5.91 0.14 -5.22
N TYR A 132 5.87 0.52 -3.94
CA TYR A 132 5.87 1.91 -3.52
C TYR A 132 7.05 2.69 -4.12
N PHE A 133 8.26 2.14 -4.05
CA PHE A 133 9.43 2.79 -4.64
C PHE A 133 9.32 2.92 -6.16
N ALA A 134 8.85 1.89 -6.87
CA ALA A 134 8.66 1.96 -8.31
C ALA A 134 7.70 3.10 -8.70
N GLU A 135 6.53 3.15 -8.08
CA GLU A 135 5.53 4.17 -8.37
C GLU A 135 6.03 5.58 -8.03
N ALA A 136 6.61 5.76 -6.84
CA ALA A 136 7.12 7.05 -6.41
C ALA A 136 8.27 7.52 -7.31
N VAL A 137 9.28 6.67 -7.57
CA VAL A 137 10.47 7.05 -8.34
C VAL A 137 10.12 7.31 -9.79
N ILE A 138 9.34 6.44 -10.45
CA ILE A 138 9.01 6.61 -11.87
C ILE A 138 8.19 7.88 -12.09
N ASN A 139 7.21 8.16 -11.24
CA ASN A 139 6.40 9.37 -11.36
C ASN A 139 7.21 10.64 -11.02
N LEU A 140 7.92 10.66 -9.90
CA LEU A 140 8.71 11.84 -9.51
C LEU A 140 9.82 12.16 -10.53
N THR A 141 10.49 11.14 -11.07
CA THR A 141 11.53 11.32 -12.12
C THR A 141 10.94 11.57 -13.52
N SER A 142 9.62 11.59 -13.66
CA SER A 142 8.96 12.04 -14.89
C SER A 142 8.70 13.55 -14.88
N VAL A 143 8.89 14.23 -13.75
CA VAL A 143 8.87 15.70 -13.70
C VAL A 143 10.16 16.24 -14.32
N PRO A 144 10.10 17.16 -15.29
CA PRO A 144 11.30 17.73 -15.91
C PRO A 144 12.29 18.29 -14.88
N GLY A 145 13.56 17.92 -15.01
CA GLY A 145 14.63 18.32 -14.11
C GLY A 145 14.87 17.39 -12.91
N VAL A 146 13.98 16.43 -12.62
CA VAL A 146 14.17 15.44 -11.56
C VAL A 146 14.74 14.14 -12.13
N ASN A 147 16.03 13.91 -11.96
CA ASN A 147 16.69 12.66 -12.38
C ASN A 147 16.82 11.65 -11.25
N PHE A 148 16.96 12.15 -10.02
CA PHE A 148 17.16 11.35 -8.82
C PHE A 148 16.17 11.74 -7.73
N VAL A 149 15.74 10.75 -6.94
CA VAL A 149 14.94 10.94 -5.73
C VAL A 149 15.71 10.32 -4.58
N LYS A 150 16.14 11.14 -3.63
CA LYS A 150 16.69 10.68 -2.36
C LYS A 150 15.57 10.56 -1.35
N MET A 151 15.35 9.36 -0.82
CA MET A 151 14.34 9.07 0.20
C MET A 151 15.05 8.73 1.51
N ASP A 152 14.89 9.61 2.49
CA ASP A 152 15.40 9.46 3.85
C ASP A 152 14.30 8.91 4.77
N PHE A 153 14.60 7.86 5.53
CA PHE A 153 13.69 7.25 6.52
C PHE A 153 14.43 6.20 7.37
N THR A 154 13.80 5.77 8.47
CA THR A 154 14.35 4.71 9.32
C THR A 154 14.28 3.37 8.59
N GLU A 155 15.44 2.77 8.34
CA GLU A 155 15.58 1.45 7.72
C GLU A 155 14.83 0.36 8.49
N GLY A 156 14.38 -0.66 7.76
CA GLY A 156 13.76 -1.85 8.32
C GLY A 156 13.94 -3.08 7.44
N SER A 157 13.33 -4.19 7.85
CA SER A 157 13.54 -5.51 7.25
C SER A 157 13.14 -5.61 5.77
N HIS A 158 12.29 -4.69 5.29
CA HIS A 158 11.74 -4.70 3.94
C HIS A 158 12.16 -3.51 3.07
N ALA A 159 12.73 -2.45 3.66
CA ALA A 159 13.08 -1.24 2.95
C ALA A 159 14.23 -0.49 3.62
N SER A 160 15.16 0.01 2.80
CA SER A 160 16.30 0.82 3.24
C SER A 160 16.27 2.19 2.54
N PRO A 161 16.70 3.27 3.23
CA PRO A 161 16.79 4.59 2.62
C PRO A 161 17.84 4.61 1.50
N GLY A 162 17.69 5.55 0.56
CA GLY A 162 18.55 5.52 -0.62
C GLY A 162 18.34 6.67 -1.59
N THR A 163 19.15 6.67 -2.65
CA THR A 163 18.98 7.52 -3.82
C THR A 163 18.58 6.63 -4.99
N PHE A 164 17.42 6.93 -5.57
CA PHE A 164 16.82 6.17 -6.64
C PHE A 164 16.68 7.03 -7.89
N SER A 165 16.61 6.39 -9.04
CA SER A 165 16.41 7.01 -10.34
C SER A 165 15.56 6.10 -11.22
N ARG A 166 15.09 6.62 -12.35
CA ARG A 166 14.37 5.79 -13.34
C ARG A 166 15.19 4.58 -13.83
N LYS A 167 16.52 4.65 -13.78
CA LYS A 167 17.42 3.54 -14.16
C LYS A 167 17.31 2.34 -13.23
N ASN A 168 16.86 2.51 -11.99
CA ASN A 168 16.60 1.40 -11.08
C ASN A 168 15.45 0.49 -11.58
N TYR A 169 14.66 0.96 -12.55
CA TYR A 169 13.51 0.27 -13.14
C TYR A 169 13.66 0.12 -14.66
N ALA A 170 14.91 -0.01 -15.15
CA ALA A 170 15.19 -0.10 -16.58
C ALA A 170 14.65 -1.38 -17.25
N ASP A 171 14.31 -2.40 -16.46
CA ASP A 171 13.68 -3.64 -16.91
C ASP A 171 12.16 -3.53 -17.07
N PHE A 172 11.55 -2.42 -16.63
CA PHE A 172 10.14 -2.17 -16.84
C PHE A 172 9.87 -1.72 -18.28
N LYS A 173 8.84 -2.30 -18.91
CA LYS A 173 8.47 -2.02 -20.29
C LYS A 173 7.36 -0.99 -20.35
N VAL A 174 7.55 0.05 -21.16
CA VAL A 174 6.47 1.01 -21.46
C VAL A 174 5.50 0.38 -22.44
N ILE A 175 4.22 0.35 -22.09
CA ILE A 175 3.14 -0.14 -22.93
C ILE A 175 2.32 1.05 -23.44
N ASN A 176 2.19 1.15 -24.77
CA ASN A 176 1.30 2.12 -25.38
C ASN A 176 -0.09 1.50 -25.55
N ILE A 177 -1.02 1.89 -24.69
CA ILE A 177 -2.41 1.42 -24.73
C ILE A 177 -3.12 1.76 -26.05
N ASP A 178 -2.74 2.83 -26.75
CA ASP A 178 -3.26 3.18 -28.08
C ASP A 178 -2.90 2.17 -29.19
N SER A 179 -2.06 1.18 -28.88
CA SER A 179 -1.67 0.09 -29.79
C SER A 179 -2.36 -1.25 -29.48
N LEU A 180 -3.11 -1.35 -28.38
CA LEU A 180 -3.81 -2.56 -27.97
C LEU A 180 -5.28 -2.60 -28.43
N ASP A 181 -5.83 -1.45 -28.83
CA ASP A 181 -7.20 -1.31 -29.37
C ASP A 181 -7.24 -1.41 -30.92
N ARG A 182 -6.21 -2.00 -31.56
CA ARG A 182 -6.13 -2.19 -33.02
C ARG A 182 -5.98 -3.64 -33.43
#